data_AF-A0A0F9AUB8-F1
#
_entry.id   AF-A0A0F9AUB8-F1
#
_cell.length_a   1.000
_cell.length_b   1.000
_cell.length_c   1.000
_cell.angle_alpha   90.00
_cell.angle_beta   90.00
_cell.angle_gamma   90.00
#
_symmetry.space_group_name_H-M   'P 1'
#
loop_
_entity.id
_entity.type
_entity.pdbx_description
1 polymer ?
#
loop_
_entity_poly.entity_id
_entity_poly.type
_entity_poly.pdbx_seq_one_letter_code
_entity_poly.pdbx_strand_id
1 'polypeptide(L)' 'MYVIGTAGHVDHGKSALVQALTGIDPDRLREEKERGLTIDLGFAWLTLPNGDE' A
#
# COMPACT_ATOMS: atom_id res chain seq x y z
N MET A 1 -6.93 15.78 7.80
CA MET A 1 -6.72 14.93 6.62
C MET A 1 -5.24 14.80 6.38
N TYR A 2 -4.69 13.64 6.69
CA TYR A 2 -3.28 13.33 6.46
C TYR A 2 -3.16 12.43 5.22
N VAL A 3 -2.14 12.66 4.40
CA VAL A 3 -1.83 11.80 3.27
C VAL A 3 -0.36 11.42 3.38
N ILE A 4 -0.09 10.12 3.42
CA ILE A 4 1.26 9.57 3.57
C ILE A 4 1.61 8.81 2.29
N GLY A 5 2.68 9.22 1.62
CA GLY A 5 3.24 8.49 0.48
C GLY A 5 4.36 7.57 0.93
N THR A 6 4.29 6.28 0.61
CA THR A 6 5.40 5.33 0.80
C THR A 6 6.33 5.39 -0.41
N ALA A 7 7.62 5.64 -0.19
CA ALA A 7 8.63 5.73 -1.24
C ALA A 7 9.87 4.90 -0.87
N GLY A 8 10.63 4.45 -1.86
CA GLY A 8 11.81 3.59 -1.66
C GLY A 8 12.10 2.70 -2.87
N HIS A 9 13.26 2.02 -2.83
CA HIS A 9 13.71 1.14 -3.92
C HIS A 9 12.72 0.00 -4.21
N VAL A 10 12.72 -0.51 -5.44
CA VAL A 10 11.89 -1.67 -5.84
C VAL A 10 12.17 -2.85 -4.91
N ASP A 11 11.15 -3.66 -4.62
CA ASP A 11 11.22 -4.83 -3.74
C ASP A 11 11.65 -4.61 -2.29
N HIS A 12 11.72 -3.35 -1.82
CA HIS A 12 11.95 -3.04 -0.40
C HIS A 12 10.67 -3.07 0.45
N GLY A 13 9.67 -3.88 0.06
CA GLY A 13 8.52 -4.19 0.90
C GLY A 13 7.50 -3.06 1.13
N LYS A 14 7.45 -2.03 0.26
CA LYS A 14 6.49 -0.91 0.40
C LYS A 14 5.04 -1.40 0.40
N SER A 15 4.64 -2.22 -0.57
CA SER A 15 3.28 -2.79 -0.64
C SER A 15 2.96 -3.64 0.58
N ALA A 16 3.92 -4.48 1.00
CA ALA A 16 3.78 -5.32 2.19
C ALA A 16 3.59 -4.49 3.47
N LEU A 17 4.31 -3.37 3.62
CA LEU A 17 4.14 -2.45 4.76
C LEU A 17 2.74 -1.82 4.75
N VAL A 18 2.27 -1.35 3.60
CA VAL A 18 0.92 -0.79 3.46
C VAL A 18 -0.14 -1.82 3.83
N GLN A 19 -0.02 -3.04 3.32
CA GLN A 19 -0.95 -4.13 3.62
C GLN A 19 -0.93 -4.51 5.11
N ALA A 20 0.25 -4.56 5.74
CA ALA A 20 0.39 -4.88 7.16
C ALA A 20 -0.26 -3.80 8.06
N LEU A 21 -0.18 -2.53 7.67
CA LEU A 21 -0.74 -1.42 8.43
C LEU A 21 -2.25 -1.26 8.22
N THR A 22 -2.72 -1.42 6.98
CA THR A 22 -4.10 -1.06 6.59
C THR A 22 -5.01 -2.27 6.37
N GLY A 23 -4.44 -3.47 6.21
CA GLY A 23 -5.16 -4.64 5.74
C GLY A 23 -5.53 -4.59 4.24
N ILE A 24 -5.18 -3.51 3.53
CA ILE A 24 -5.50 -3.30 2.12
C ILE A 24 -4.26 -3.57 1.28
N ASP A 25 -4.40 -4.48 0.31
CA ASP A 25 -3.38 -4.73 -0.70
C ASP A 25 -3.42 -3.59 -1.75
N PRO A 26 -2.36 -2.77 -1.88
CA PRO A 26 -2.34 -1.65 -2.82
C PRO A 26 -2.15 -2.11 -4.28
N ASP A 27 -1.62 -3.32 -4.51
CA ASP A 27 -1.37 -3.87 -5.84
C ASP A 27 -2.68 -4.51 -6.36
N ARG A 28 -3.48 -3.73 -7.08
CA ARG A 28 -4.83 -4.14 -7.52
C ARG A 28 -4.84 -4.86 -8.86
N LEU A 29 -3.81 -4.68 -9.68
CA LEU A 29 -3.77 -5.25 -11.03
C LEU A 29 -3.27 -6.69 -10.95
N ARG A 30 -3.87 -7.56 -11.78
CA ARG A 30 -3.44 -8.95 -11.89
C ARG A 30 -1.97 -9.06 -12.30
N GLU A 31 -1.52 -8.19 -13.19
CA GLU A 31 -0.12 -8.15 -13.65
C GLU A 31 0.87 -7.80 -12.53
N GLU A 32 0.50 -6.92 -11.61
CA GLU A 32 1.33 -6.56 -10.45
C GLU A 32 1.59 -7.78 -9.57
N LYS A 33 0.54 -8.57 -9.32
CA LYS A 33 0.61 -9.81 -8.54
C LYS A 33 1.39 -10.90 -9.25
N GLU A 34 1.19 -11.06 -10.55
CA GLU A 34 1.90 -12.05 -11.36
C GLU A 34 3.40 -11.73 -11.48
N ARG A 35 3.77 -10.45 -11.46
CA ARG A 35 5.16 -10.01 -11.59
C ARG A 35 5.84 -9.70 -10.26
N GLY A 36 5.11 -9.58 -9.16
CA GLY A 36 5.62 -9.15 -7.87
C GLY A 36 6.12 -7.69 -7.88
N LEU A 37 5.55 -6.84 -8.73
CA LEU A 37 6.00 -5.46 -8.96
C LEU A 37 4.81 -4.52 -9.01
N THR A 38 4.89 -3.39 -8.31
CA THR A 38 3.92 -2.30 -8.42
C THR A 38 4.11 -1.52 -9.73
N ILE A 39 3.05 -1.38 -10.51
CA ILE A 39 3.08 -0.79 -11.85
C ILE A 39 2.28 0.52 -11.89
N ASP A 40 1.22 0.62 -11.07
CA ASP A 40 0.39 1.81 -10.90
C ASP A 40 0.38 2.28 -9.43
N LEU A 41 -0.09 3.51 -9.18
CA LEU A 41 -0.26 3.99 -7.82
C LEU A 41 -1.42 3.26 -7.13
N GLY A 42 -1.08 2.53 -6.07
CA GLY A 42 -2.03 1.93 -5.14
C GLY A 42 -2.41 2.88 -4.00
N PHE A 43 -3.64 2.77 -3.51
CA PHE A 43 -4.16 3.57 -2.40
C PHE A 43 -4.72 2.64 -1.31
N ALA A 44 -4.52 3.04 -0.06
CA ALA A 44 -5.04 2.36 1.11
C ALA A 44 -5.47 3.40 2.16
N TRP A 45 -6.44 3.02 2.98
CA TRP A 45 -6.98 3.85 4.05
C TRP A 45 -6.71 3.20 5.40
N LEU A 46 -6.37 4.04 6.38
CA LEU A 46 -6.07 3.60 7.74
C LEU A 46 -6.95 4.37 8.72
N THR A 47 -7.90 3.68 9.31
CA THR A 47 -8.65 4.21 10.46
C THR A 47 -7.90 3.82 11.74
N LEU A 48 -7.51 4.81 12.53
CA LEU A 48 -6.85 4.59 13.81
C LEU A 48 -7.84 4.11 14.87
N PRO A 49 -7.38 3.47 15.97
CA PRO A 49 -8.28 2.98 17.03
C PRO A 49 -9.13 4.06 17.71
N ASN A 50 -8.72 5.32 17.62
CA ASN A 50 -9.48 6.46 18.14
C ASN A 50 -10.52 7.01 17.14
N GLY A 51 -10.64 6.42 15.94
CA GLY A 51 -11.59 6.81 14.90
C GLY A 51 -11.08 7.87 13.92
N ASP A 52 -9.82 8.30 14.04
CA ASP A 52 -9.23 9.25 13.10
C ASP A 52 -8.83 8.56 11.77
N GLU A 53 -8.94 9.31 10.67
CA GLU A 53 -8.49 8.94 9.32
C GLU A 53 -7.49 9.96 8.73
#